data_AF-A0A540MBR0-F1
#
_entry.id   AF-A0A540MBR0-F1
#
_cell.length_a   1.000
_cell.length_b   1.000
_cell.length_c   1.000
_cell.angle_alpha   90.00
_cell.angle_beta   90.00
_cell.angle_gamma   90.00
#
_symmetry.space_group_name_H-M   'P 1'
#
loop_
_entity.id
_entity.type
_entity.pdbx_description
1 polymer ?
#
loop_
_entity_poly.entity_id
_entity_poly.type
_entity_poly.pdbx_seq_one_letter_code
_entity_poly.pdbx_strand_id
1 'polypeptide(L)'
;MELLLLGVYGDTGGAWVDEDYIPNPTSESGRLRLAAEEGWFNFGQSLGISTQVFRLGGIYGPGRSAVNTIVKQGALSESQRMRGHRQFTSRVSVDDICQAIMASICTPSSRRVYNIVDDDPAPREEVFEYARDLVEKKWPGWIKQPSEQRESSEPVVKKRGLRGEKRVSNARMKKELGVRLLHPSYRSGLQSIIDQMESPFQRGKLNSSVNFGVCKPSVSGGPVLSCASRFRTKAAAFPCLSSWRAQQEVMPLLNPCAASSPFFSGDHSSLLRTIPALKSRCKSRMAPQASKDVPYSFRFPPMTKKPKWWWRTLACLPYLMPLHETWMYAETAYHLHPFLEDFEFLTYPFLGAIGRLPSWFLMAYFFVAYLGVVRRKEWPHFFRFHVVMGMLLEIALQVIGTVSRWMPLAVYWGKVGMHFWTAIAFAYLFTVLEAIRCALAGMYADIPFVCDAAYIQIPYD
;
A
#
# COMPACT_ATOMS: atom_id res chain seq x y z
N MET A 1 -2.25 -1.03 17.71
CA MET A 1 -0.77 -0.95 17.83
C MET A 1 -0.25 -0.37 16.54
N GLU A 2 0.56 0.69 16.59
CA GLU A 2 1.13 1.31 15.40
C GLU A 2 2.64 1.54 15.55
N LEU A 3 3.35 1.46 14.42
CA LEU A 3 4.81 1.54 14.31
C LEU A 3 5.19 2.79 13.50
N LEU A 4 5.71 3.82 14.17
CA LEU A 4 5.95 5.13 13.58
C LEU A 4 7.43 5.52 13.68
N LEU A 5 8.00 6.08 12.62
CA LEU A 5 9.36 6.62 12.70
C LEU A 5 9.41 7.88 13.58
N LEU A 6 10.52 8.08 14.30
CA LEU A 6 10.86 9.20 15.20
C LEU A 6 10.70 10.65 14.65
N GLY A 7 10.15 10.84 13.45
CA GLY A 7 9.92 12.15 12.83
C GLY A 7 9.01 13.08 13.64
N VAL A 8 8.18 12.55 14.54
CA VAL A 8 7.29 13.30 15.44
C VAL A 8 8.03 14.28 16.37
N TYR A 9 9.24 13.93 16.85
CA TYR A 9 10.07 14.84 17.66
C TYR A 9 10.64 16.04 16.88
N GLY A 10 10.53 16.05 15.54
CA GLY A 10 11.10 17.12 14.72
C GLY A 10 12.63 17.16 14.77
N ASP A 11 13.15 18.35 15.06
CA ASP A 11 14.56 18.68 15.16
C ASP A 11 14.88 19.18 16.58
N THR A 12 15.96 18.67 17.18
CA THR A 12 16.26 18.86 18.61
C THR A 12 17.70 19.30 18.85
N GLY A 13 18.44 19.64 17.78
CA GLY A 13 19.84 20.08 17.88
C GLY A 13 20.79 19.03 18.47
N GLY A 14 20.47 17.73 18.33
CA GLY A 14 21.26 16.63 18.90
C GLY A 14 21.06 16.38 20.39
N ALA A 15 20.07 17.03 21.02
CA ALA A 15 19.66 16.73 22.39
C ALA A 15 19.18 15.28 22.56
N TRP A 16 19.18 14.80 23.81
CA TRP A 16 18.49 13.58 24.18
C TRP A 16 17.01 13.87 24.40
N VAL A 17 16.13 13.09 23.77
CA VAL A 17 14.68 13.12 23.98
C VAL A 17 14.16 11.76 24.41
N ASP A 18 13.18 11.77 25.31
CA ASP A 18 12.40 10.61 25.73
C ASP A 18 10.97 10.71 25.16
N GLU A 19 10.08 9.84 25.61
CA GLU A 19 8.69 9.79 25.17
C GLU A 19 7.80 10.93 25.72
N ASP A 20 8.23 11.65 26.76
CA ASP A 20 7.51 12.78 27.36
C ASP A 20 7.88 14.12 26.73
N TYR A 21 8.97 14.17 25.96
CA TYR A 21 9.35 15.32 25.15
C TYR A 21 8.25 15.70 24.14
N ILE A 22 7.85 16.98 24.16
CA ILE A 22 6.76 17.54 23.35
C ILE A 22 7.04 17.37 21.84
N PRO A 23 6.19 16.65 21.07
CA PRO A 23 6.36 16.51 19.63
C PRO A 23 6.30 17.84 18.88
N ASN A 24 7.29 18.11 18.02
CA ASN A 24 7.35 19.32 17.19
C ASN A 24 7.71 18.99 15.72
N PRO A 25 6.85 18.28 14.98
CA PRO A 25 7.17 17.78 13.65
C PRO A 25 7.22 18.87 12.57
N THR A 26 8.43 19.31 12.24
CA THR A 26 8.67 20.29 11.16
C THR A 26 8.19 19.78 9.78
N SER A 27 8.44 18.51 9.47
CA SER A 27 8.04 17.87 8.20
C SER A 27 6.57 17.45 8.19
N GLU A 28 5.93 17.52 7.03
CA GLU A 28 4.54 17.07 6.79
C GLU A 28 4.31 15.60 7.18
N SER A 29 5.19 14.67 6.75
CA SER A 29 5.12 13.27 7.18
C SER A 29 5.23 13.11 8.71
N GLY A 30 5.94 14.02 9.40
CA GLY A 30 5.97 14.06 10.86
C GLY A 30 4.63 14.47 11.47
N ARG A 31 3.95 15.47 10.89
CA ARG A 31 2.61 15.91 11.32
C ARG A 31 1.55 14.85 11.09
N LEU A 32 1.57 14.19 9.93
CA LEU A 32 0.67 13.07 9.62
C LEU A 32 0.87 11.88 10.58
N ARG A 33 2.11 11.62 11.02
CA ARG A 33 2.40 10.59 12.04
C ARG A 33 1.86 10.98 13.42
N LEU A 34 2.03 12.23 13.83
CA LEU A 34 1.49 12.71 15.12
C LEU A 34 -0.04 12.65 15.16
N ALA A 35 -0.71 13.05 14.07
CA ALA A 35 -2.16 12.91 13.93
C ALA A 35 -2.62 11.44 13.97
N ALA A 36 -1.80 10.49 13.50
CA ALA A 36 -2.07 9.06 13.65
C ALA A 36 -1.92 8.58 15.11
N GLU A 37 -0.88 9.01 15.84
CA GLU A 37 -0.74 8.73 17.28
C GLU A 37 -1.98 9.19 18.06
N GLU A 38 -2.41 10.44 17.84
CA GLU A 38 -3.61 11.01 18.47
C GLU A 38 -4.89 10.28 18.06
N GLY A 39 -5.04 9.95 16.78
CA GLY A 39 -6.18 9.17 16.26
C GLY A 39 -6.30 7.80 16.92
N TRP A 40 -5.19 7.07 17.06
CA TRP A 40 -5.17 5.76 17.73
C TRP A 40 -5.47 5.87 19.23
N PHE A 41 -4.95 6.88 19.93
CA PHE A 41 -5.29 7.07 21.35
C PHE A 41 -6.77 7.42 21.55
N ASN A 42 -7.34 8.26 20.70
CA ASN A 42 -8.76 8.62 20.75
C ASN A 42 -9.67 7.43 20.43
N PHE A 43 -9.31 6.60 19.44
CA PHE A 43 -10.01 5.37 19.08
C PHE A 43 -9.91 4.28 20.17
N GLY A 44 -8.74 4.14 20.82
CA GLY A 44 -8.58 3.28 21.98
C GLY A 44 -9.46 3.72 23.15
N GLN A 45 -9.50 5.03 23.41
CA GLN A 45 -10.31 5.62 24.48
C GLN A 45 -11.82 5.44 24.25
N SER A 46 -12.32 5.61 23.02
CA SER A 46 -13.75 5.46 22.72
C SER A 46 -14.26 4.02 22.78
N LEU A 47 -13.38 3.03 22.56
CA LEU A 47 -13.69 1.60 22.67
C LEU A 47 -13.27 0.95 24.00
N GLY A 48 -12.61 1.68 24.90
CA GLY A 48 -12.04 1.12 26.13
C GLY A 48 -10.86 0.16 25.91
N ILE A 49 -10.21 0.22 24.74
CA ILE A 49 -9.13 -0.69 24.34
C ILE A 49 -7.76 -0.10 24.70
N SER A 50 -6.93 -0.91 25.34
CA SER A 50 -5.55 -0.57 25.69
C SER A 50 -4.71 -0.28 24.45
N THR A 51 -4.25 0.97 24.30
CA THR A 51 -3.51 1.43 23.12
C THR A 51 -2.07 1.81 23.43
N GLN A 52 -1.16 1.22 22.65
CA GLN A 52 0.28 1.41 22.72
C GLN A 52 0.84 1.81 21.34
N VAL A 53 1.76 2.78 21.35
CA VAL A 53 2.41 3.40 20.18
C VAL A 53 3.91 3.20 20.26
N PHE A 54 4.52 2.76 19.15
CA PHE A 54 5.95 2.45 19.09
C PHE A 54 6.69 3.39 18.13
N ARG A 55 7.51 4.29 18.71
CA ARG A 55 8.32 5.26 18.00
C ARG A 55 9.67 4.64 17.61
N LEU A 56 9.75 4.08 16.41
CA LEU A 56 10.87 3.27 15.88
C LEU A 56 12.05 4.09 15.34
N GLY A 57 13.26 3.62 15.67
CA GLY A 57 14.52 4.05 15.04
C GLY A 57 14.66 3.67 13.56
N GLY A 58 15.84 3.97 13.00
CA GLY A 58 16.24 3.51 11.68
C GLY A 58 16.44 1.98 11.62
N ILE A 59 15.36 1.27 11.28
CA ILE A 59 15.30 -0.20 11.24
C ILE A 59 16.39 -0.79 10.32
N TYR A 60 17.15 -1.74 10.86
CA TYR A 60 18.08 -2.60 10.12
C TYR A 60 17.88 -4.09 10.47
N GLY A 61 18.44 -4.99 9.67
CA GLY A 61 18.32 -6.45 9.87
C GLY A 61 18.92 -7.25 8.71
N PRO A 62 18.74 -8.59 8.71
CA PRO A 62 19.01 -9.44 7.55
C PRO A 62 18.36 -8.90 6.26
N GLY A 63 19.06 -9.00 5.13
CA GLY A 63 18.63 -8.43 3.84
C GLY A 63 18.66 -6.88 3.72
N ARG A 64 18.62 -6.14 4.84
CA ARG A 64 18.49 -4.67 4.90
C ARG A 64 19.37 -4.05 6.01
N SER A 65 20.65 -3.85 5.69
CA SER A 65 21.64 -3.21 6.59
C SER A 65 22.72 -2.47 5.79
N ALA A 66 23.66 -1.80 6.49
CA ALA A 66 24.83 -1.19 5.87
C ALA A 66 25.70 -2.24 5.14
N VAL A 67 25.98 -3.38 5.80
CA VAL A 67 26.66 -4.55 5.22
C VAL A 67 25.96 -5.02 3.94
N ASN A 68 24.63 -5.21 3.96
CA ASN A 68 23.86 -5.57 2.76
C ASN A 68 23.96 -4.53 1.63
N THR A 69 24.23 -3.26 1.94
CA THR A 69 24.36 -2.19 0.95
C THR A 69 25.75 -2.25 0.28
N ILE A 70 26.79 -2.46 1.08
CA ILE A 70 28.19 -2.57 0.61
C ILE A 70 28.39 -3.86 -0.19
N VAL A 71 27.90 -5.01 0.30
CA VAL A 71 28.02 -6.31 -0.39
C VAL A 71 27.38 -6.28 -1.78
N LYS A 72 26.29 -5.53 -1.97
CA LYS A 72 25.61 -5.40 -3.27
C LYS A 72 26.34 -4.53 -4.30
N GLN A 73 27.39 -3.79 -3.90
CA GLN A 73 28.17 -2.87 -4.76
C GLN A 73 27.31 -1.86 -5.57
N GLY A 74 26.09 -1.56 -5.11
CA GLY A 74 25.14 -0.71 -5.81
C GLY A 74 25.32 0.78 -5.49
N ALA A 75 24.99 1.63 -6.46
CA ALA A 75 24.97 3.08 -6.25
C ALA A 75 23.98 3.48 -5.15
N LEU A 76 24.38 4.44 -4.30
CA LEU A 76 23.50 4.99 -3.27
C LEU A 76 22.43 5.88 -3.91
N SER A 77 21.17 5.66 -3.52
CA SER A 77 20.07 6.58 -3.86
C SER A 77 20.38 7.99 -3.38
N GLU A 78 19.91 9.00 -4.10
CA GLU A 78 19.94 10.41 -3.66
C GLU A 78 19.37 10.58 -2.24
N SER A 79 18.28 9.86 -1.92
CA SER A 79 17.67 9.83 -0.59
C SER A 79 18.55 9.20 0.50
N GLN A 80 19.63 8.49 0.13
CA GLN A 80 20.66 7.93 1.01
C GLN A 80 21.91 8.84 1.07
N ARG A 81 22.29 9.49 -0.05
CA ARG A 81 23.31 10.55 -0.11
C ARG A 81 22.92 11.71 0.82
N MET A 82 21.69 12.23 0.70
CA MET A 82 21.12 13.31 1.53
C MET A 82 21.02 12.99 3.03
N ARG A 83 21.24 11.73 3.45
CA ARG A 83 21.29 11.32 4.87
C ARG A 83 22.71 11.23 5.43
N GLY A 84 23.75 11.40 4.60
CA GLY A 84 25.16 11.32 5.03
C GLY A 84 25.48 12.29 6.15
N HIS A 85 25.17 13.58 5.92
CA HIS A 85 25.56 14.70 6.76
C HIS A 85 24.92 14.79 8.16
N ARG A 86 24.20 13.76 8.64
CA ARG A 86 23.59 13.78 9.98
C ARG A 86 24.55 13.23 11.03
N GLN A 87 24.84 14.03 12.05
CA GLN A 87 25.75 13.66 13.13
C GLN A 87 25.19 12.55 14.02
N PHE A 88 23.87 12.51 14.26
CA PHE A 88 23.24 11.47 15.08
C PHE A 88 22.01 10.86 14.42
N THR A 89 21.93 9.52 14.45
CA THR A 89 20.75 8.77 13.99
C THR A 89 20.53 7.54 14.86
N SER A 90 19.46 7.52 15.66
CA SER A 90 19.02 6.30 16.38
C SER A 90 18.56 5.21 15.38
N ARG A 91 18.93 3.96 15.66
CA ARG A 91 18.62 2.78 14.85
C ARG A 91 17.91 1.74 15.72
N VAL A 92 17.61 0.57 15.18
CA VAL A 92 17.18 -0.63 15.95
C VAL A 92 17.25 -1.87 15.05
N SER A 93 17.60 -3.05 15.59
CA SER A 93 17.46 -4.29 14.84
C SER A 93 16.00 -4.72 14.75
N VAL A 94 15.62 -5.40 13.67
CA VAL A 94 14.29 -6.01 13.51
C VAL A 94 13.93 -6.94 14.67
N ASP A 95 14.91 -7.68 15.19
CA ASP A 95 14.76 -8.64 16.28
C ASP A 95 14.36 -7.95 17.60
N ASP A 96 14.93 -6.77 17.86
CA ASP A 96 14.63 -5.96 19.05
C ASP A 96 13.27 -5.24 18.96
N ILE A 97 12.81 -4.92 17.74
CA ILE A 97 11.40 -4.52 17.54
C ILE A 97 10.47 -5.68 17.90
N CYS A 98 10.78 -6.90 17.46
CA CYS A 98 10.00 -8.09 17.80
C CYS A 98 9.99 -8.35 19.32
N GLN A 99 11.13 -8.22 20.01
CA GLN A 99 11.17 -8.31 21.48
C GLN A 99 10.26 -7.27 22.16
N ALA A 100 10.34 -6.00 21.75
CA ALA A 100 9.55 -4.94 22.35
C ALA A 100 8.04 -5.13 22.12
N ILE A 101 7.64 -5.56 20.91
CA ILE A 101 6.25 -5.89 20.60
C ILE A 101 5.77 -7.06 21.48
N MET A 102 6.53 -8.16 21.57
CA MET A 102 6.13 -9.32 22.39
C MET A 102 6.00 -8.96 23.87
N ALA A 103 6.95 -8.19 24.42
CA ALA A 103 6.88 -7.71 25.80
C ALA A 103 5.64 -6.82 26.03
N SER A 104 5.30 -5.95 25.07
CA SER A 104 4.13 -5.06 25.18
C SER A 104 2.77 -5.78 25.18
N ILE A 105 2.70 -6.97 24.57
CA ILE A 105 1.51 -7.83 24.59
C ILE A 105 1.35 -8.49 25.96
N CYS A 106 2.47 -8.87 26.60
CA CYS A 106 2.47 -9.42 27.96
C CYS A 106 2.27 -8.34 29.04
N THR A 107 2.61 -7.08 28.77
CA THR A 107 2.48 -5.94 29.68
C THR A 107 1.48 -4.90 29.13
N PRO A 108 0.16 -5.18 29.15
CA PRO A 108 -0.83 -4.30 28.54
C PRO A 108 -0.97 -2.98 29.29
N SER A 109 -0.45 -1.90 28.70
CA SER A 109 -0.53 -0.54 29.23
C SER A 109 -1.40 0.36 28.34
N SER A 110 -2.30 1.15 28.94
CA SER A 110 -3.20 2.03 28.19
C SER A 110 -2.58 3.42 28.01
N ARG A 111 -2.76 3.99 26.81
CA ARG A 111 -2.23 5.30 26.40
C ARG A 111 -0.73 5.42 26.73
N ARG A 112 0.08 4.54 26.14
CA ARG A 112 1.55 4.57 26.25
C ARG A 112 2.24 4.73 24.92
N VAL A 113 3.36 5.45 24.98
CA VAL A 113 4.34 5.61 23.92
C VAL A 113 5.65 4.98 24.42
N TYR A 114 6.32 4.24 23.53
CA TYR A 114 7.65 3.68 23.75
C TYR A 114 8.59 3.99 22.57
N ASN A 115 9.78 4.50 22.85
CA ASN A 115 10.87 4.69 21.90
C ASN A 115 11.63 3.37 21.72
N ILE A 116 11.57 2.82 20.51
CA ILE A 116 12.19 1.53 20.17
C ILE A 116 13.44 1.80 19.35
N VAL A 117 14.55 1.96 20.07
CA VAL A 117 15.88 2.34 19.55
C VAL A 117 17.00 1.57 20.26
N ASP A 118 18.14 1.44 19.58
CA ASP A 118 19.40 0.99 20.18
C ASP A 118 20.04 2.06 21.10
N ASP A 119 21.05 1.65 21.88
CA ASP A 119 21.75 2.51 22.85
C ASP A 119 22.84 3.39 22.22
N ASP A 120 23.14 3.16 20.94
CA ASP A 120 24.31 3.70 20.23
C ASP A 120 23.89 4.57 19.02
N PRO A 121 23.44 5.83 19.25
CA PRO A 121 22.92 6.73 18.22
C PRO A 121 24.03 7.35 17.35
N ALA A 122 24.80 6.52 16.64
CA ALA A 122 25.97 6.93 15.85
C ALA A 122 25.64 7.75 14.57
N PRO A 123 26.61 8.51 14.00
CA PRO A 123 26.53 9.14 12.68
C PRO A 123 26.24 8.14 11.55
N ARG A 124 25.86 8.61 10.36
CA ARG A 124 25.68 7.69 9.22
C ARG A 124 27.01 7.10 8.71
N GLU A 125 28.08 7.90 8.76
CA GLU A 125 29.39 7.61 8.17
C GLU A 125 30.11 6.50 8.95
N GLU A 126 30.26 6.63 10.27
CA GLU A 126 30.86 5.64 11.18
C GLU A 126 30.23 4.23 11.06
N VAL A 127 28.91 4.17 10.85
CA VAL A 127 28.17 2.91 10.66
C VAL A 127 28.39 2.28 9.30
N PHE A 128 28.73 3.08 8.27
CA PHE A 128 29.15 2.57 6.97
C PHE A 128 30.63 2.21 6.93
N GLU A 129 31.49 2.88 7.69
CA GLU A 129 32.90 2.53 7.86
C GLU A 129 33.05 1.19 8.57
N TYR A 130 32.49 1.02 9.76
CA TYR A 130 32.48 -0.27 10.46
C TYR A 130 31.85 -1.40 9.62
N ALA A 131 30.84 -1.09 8.80
CA ALA A 131 30.25 -2.07 7.88
C ALA A 131 31.18 -2.45 6.70
N ARG A 132 32.11 -1.57 6.28
CA ARG A 132 33.18 -1.94 5.33
C ARG A 132 34.20 -2.83 6.01
N ASP A 133 34.65 -2.45 7.22
CA ASP A 133 35.64 -3.21 7.99
C ASP A 133 35.19 -4.65 8.22
N LEU A 134 33.90 -4.84 8.57
CA LEU A 134 33.28 -6.16 8.68
C LEU A 134 33.29 -6.94 7.35
N VAL A 135 32.88 -6.31 6.25
CA VAL A 135 32.84 -6.94 4.92
C VAL A 135 34.24 -7.38 4.47
N GLU A 136 35.23 -6.50 4.61
CA GLU A 136 36.61 -6.77 4.22
C GLU A 136 37.27 -7.81 5.14
N LYS A 137 36.95 -7.80 6.44
CA LYS A 137 37.41 -8.82 7.40
C LYS A 137 36.85 -10.22 7.09
N LYS A 138 35.58 -10.33 6.65
CA LYS A 138 34.97 -11.64 6.30
C LYS A 138 35.30 -12.07 4.86
N TRP A 139 35.48 -11.12 3.95
CA TRP A 139 35.78 -11.35 2.54
C TRP A 139 36.84 -10.37 2.02
N PRO A 140 38.14 -10.62 2.29
CA PRO A 140 39.23 -9.78 1.80
C PRO A 140 39.21 -9.63 0.28
N GLY A 141 39.45 -8.43 -0.22
CA GLY A 141 39.38 -8.06 -1.63
C GLY A 141 37.96 -7.91 -2.19
N TRP A 142 36.90 -8.03 -1.37
CA TRP A 142 35.53 -7.82 -1.85
C TRP A 142 35.27 -6.35 -2.19
N ILE A 143 35.82 -5.42 -1.40
CA ILE A 143 35.69 -3.99 -1.67
C ILE A 143 36.75 -3.58 -2.68
N LYS A 144 36.37 -3.59 -3.98
CA LYS A 144 37.17 -2.95 -5.03
C LYS A 144 37.49 -1.51 -4.61
N GLN A 145 38.77 -1.16 -4.58
CA GLN A 145 39.18 0.22 -4.31
C GLN A 145 38.51 1.16 -5.33
N PRO A 146 38.04 2.35 -4.92
CA PRO A 146 37.55 3.34 -5.86
C PRO A 146 38.67 3.72 -6.84
N SER A 147 38.46 3.47 -8.14
CA SER A 147 39.29 4.09 -9.17
C SER A 147 39.22 5.61 -9.02
N GLU A 148 40.32 6.32 -9.29
CA GLU A 148 40.63 7.67 -8.79
C GLU A 148 39.75 8.83 -9.29
N GLN A 149 38.56 8.54 -9.83
CA GLN A 149 37.47 9.49 -9.93
C GLN A 149 36.93 9.86 -8.54
N ARG A 150 37.73 10.64 -7.81
CA ARG A 150 37.17 11.70 -6.98
C ARG A 150 36.35 12.61 -7.90
N GLU A 151 35.05 12.36 -8.03
CA GLU A 151 34.09 13.39 -8.44
C GLU A 151 34.45 14.65 -7.62
N SER A 152 34.76 15.75 -8.31
CA SER A 152 35.35 16.93 -7.68
C SER A 152 34.45 17.40 -6.55
N SER A 153 34.92 17.25 -5.31
CA SER A 153 34.24 17.73 -4.13
C SER A 153 34.33 19.25 -4.08
N GLU A 154 33.54 19.91 -4.92
CA GLU A 154 33.16 21.30 -4.67
C GLU A 154 32.70 21.40 -3.22
N PRO A 155 33.11 22.45 -2.47
CA PRO A 155 32.74 22.59 -1.08
C PRO A 155 31.26 22.95 -0.99
N VAL A 156 30.39 21.94 -1.05
CA VAL A 156 28.96 22.06 -0.72
C VAL A 156 28.90 22.67 0.68
N VAL A 157 28.56 23.97 0.70
CA VAL A 157 28.76 24.83 1.86
C VAL A 157 28.15 24.16 3.09
N LYS A 158 28.95 24.05 4.17
CA LYS A 158 28.50 23.57 5.48
C LYS A 158 27.46 24.53 6.06
N LYS A 159 26.22 24.48 5.51
CA LYS A 159 25.09 25.31 5.93
C LYS A 159 24.69 24.90 7.33
N ARG A 160 25.18 25.67 8.31
CA ARG A 160 24.78 25.65 9.73
C ARG A 160 23.26 25.48 9.83
N GLY A 161 22.81 24.31 10.27
CA GLY A 161 21.41 23.89 10.18
C GLY A 161 21.26 22.43 9.77
N LEU A 162 21.85 21.51 10.54
CA LEU A 162 21.78 20.06 10.32
C LEU A 162 20.36 19.56 10.66
N ARG A 163 19.43 19.67 9.70
CA ARG A 163 18.01 19.46 9.94
C ARG A 163 17.64 18.04 10.40
N GLY A 164 17.14 17.96 11.62
CA GLY A 164 16.47 16.80 12.21
C GLY A 164 17.38 15.93 13.09
N GLU A 165 18.29 16.55 13.83
CA GLU A 165 19.22 15.86 14.73
C GLU A 165 18.61 15.63 16.11
N LYS A 166 18.74 14.39 16.58
CA LYS A 166 18.24 13.92 17.88
C LYS A 166 18.96 12.64 18.30
N ARG A 167 19.12 12.50 19.61
CA ARG A 167 19.40 11.23 20.29
C ARG A 167 18.14 10.86 21.06
N VAL A 168 17.81 9.58 21.11
CA VAL A 168 16.51 9.13 21.64
C VAL A 168 16.75 8.11 22.73
N SER A 169 16.16 8.34 23.91
CA SER A 169 16.21 7.44 25.04
C SER A 169 15.25 6.27 24.84
N ASN A 170 15.69 5.05 25.15
CA ASN A 170 14.88 3.83 25.23
C ASN A 170 14.60 3.38 26.68
N ALA A 171 14.88 4.25 27.67
CA ALA A 171 14.82 3.90 29.08
C ALA A 171 13.45 3.37 29.51
N ARG A 172 12.36 3.86 28.90
CA ARG A 172 11.00 3.43 29.22
C ARG A 172 10.71 1.99 28.78
N MET A 173 11.07 1.57 27.55
CA MET A 173 10.84 0.18 27.13
C MET A 173 11.65 -0.82 27.99
N LYS A 174 12.85 -0.42 28.45
CA LYS A 174 13.67 -1.22 29.36
C LYS A 174 13.06 -1.32 30.77
N LYS A 175 12.51 -0.22 31.27
CA LYS A 175 11.95 -0.12 32.64
C LYS A 175 10.54 -0.70 32.77
N GLU A 176 9.64 -0.39 31.83
CA GLU A 176 8.22 -0.78 31.90
C GLU A 176 7.95 -2.13 31.24
N LEU A 177 8.57 -2.42 30.10
CA LEU A 177 8.37 -3.68 29.35
C LEU A 177 9.46 -4.72 29.66
N GLY A 178 10.47 -4.39 30.47
CA GLY A 178 11.56 -5.30 30.84
C GLY A 178 12.49 -5.71 29.69
N VAL A 179 12.43 -5.03 28.54
CA VAL A 179 13.13 -5.41 27.30
C VAL A 179 14.66 -5.34 27.49
N ARG A 180 15.35 -6.43 27.14
CA ARG A 180 16.81 -6.49 27.06
C ARG A 180 17.23 -6.61 25.60
N LEU A 181 17.91 -5.59 25.07
CA LEU A 181 18.32 -5.57 23.66
C LEU A 181 19.28 -6.72 23.34
N LEU A 182 18.98 -7.46 22.27
CA LEU A 182 19.90 -8.44 21.66
C LEU A 182 21.03 -7.71 20.95
N HIS A 183 20.73 -6.57 20.32
CA HIS A 183 21.68 -5.76 19.57
C HIS A 183 21.70 -4.32 20.11
N PRO A 184 22.24 -4.10 21.33
CA PRO A 184 22.24 -2.80 22.00
C PRO A 184 23.04 -1.72 21.26
N SER A 185 23.94 -2.11 20.36
CA SER A 185 24.65 -1.19 19.47
C SER A 185 24.55 -1.62 18.01
N TYR A 186 24.62 -0.66 17.09
CA TYR A 186 24.73 -0.96 15.66
C TYR A 186 25.92 -1.90 15.37
N ARG A 187 26.99 -1.81 16.16
CA ARG A 187 28.18 -2.67 16.05
C ARG A 187 27.81 -4.14 16.29
N SER A 188 27.12 -4.43 17.40
CA SER A 188 26.65 -5.78 17.74
C SER A 188 25.68 -6.35 16.71
N GLY A 189 24.73 -5.56 16.22
CA GLY A 189 23.75 -6.01 15.23
C GLY A 189 24.33 -6.20 13.84
N LEU A 190 25.27 -5.34 13.39
CA LEU A 190 25.95 -5.55 12.11
C LEU A 190 26.91 -6.76 12.13
N GLN A 191 27.55 -7.05 13.28
CA GLN A 191 28.33 -8.26 13.49
C GLN A 191 27.44 -9.51 13.37
N SER A 192 26.33 -9.57 14.13
CA SER A 192 25.33 -10.63 14.03
C SER A 192 24.83 -10.86 12.59
N ILE A 193 24.51 -9.79 11.87
CA ILE A 193 24.04 -9.87 10.48
C ILE A 193 25.12 -10.38 9.52
N ILE A 194 26.39 -9.96 9.66
CA ILE A 194 27.43 -10.44 8.76
C ILE A 194 27.84 -11.88 9.08
N ASP A 195 27.82 -12.30 10.35
CA ASP A 195 28.16 -13.67 10.73
C ASP A 195 27.18 -14.67 10.12
N GLN A 196 25.88 -14.35 10.14
CA GLN A 196 24.81 -15.12 9.50
C GLN A 196 24.86 -15.12 7.95
N MET A 197 25.64 -14.24 7.31
CA MET A 197 25.74 -14.25 5.84
C MET A 197 26.63 -15.37 5.31
N GLU A 198 26.06 -16.16 4.39
CA GLU A 198 26.82 -17.03 3.49
C GLU A 198 27.76 -16.24 2.57
N SER A 199 28.81 -16.91 2.08
CA SER A 199 29.81 -16.30 1.21
C SER A 199 29.22 -15.89 -0.16
N PRO A 200 29.31 -14.60 -0.56
CA PRO A 200 28.76 -14.14 -1.84
C PRO A 200 29.46 -14.78 -3.04
N PHE A 201 30.69 -15.28 -2.88
CA PHE A 201 31.43 -16.02 -3.90
C PHE A 201 30.72 -17.32 -4.34
N GLN A 202 29.96 -18.00 -3.46
CA GLN A 202 29.22 -19.21 -3.86
C GLN A 202 27.97 -18.92 -4.69
N ARG A 203 27.40 -17.71 -4.59
CA ARG A 203 26.17 -17.32 -5.30
C ARG A 203 26.36 -17.20 -6.82
N GLY A 204 27.60 -17.25 -7.31
CA GLY A 204 27.94 -17.38 -8.73
C GLY A 204 28.08 -18.84 -9.24
N LYS A 205 28.04 -19.85 -8.36
CA LYS A 205 28.15 -21.28 -8.73
C LYS A 205 26.89 -22.10 -8.49
N LEU A 206 26.07 -21.77 -7.48
CA LEU A 206 24.79 -22.47 -7.23
C LEU A 206 23.63 -21.85 -8.02
N ASN A 207 23.66 -22.04 -9.35
CA ASN A 207 22.49 -21.85 -10.23
C ASN A 207 21.98 -23.18 -10.81
N SER A 208 22.33 -24.29 -10.16
CA SER A 208 21.76 -25.63 -10.39
C SER A 208 21.53 -26.33 -9.05
N SER A 209 20.28 -26.81 -8.86
CA SER A 209 19.87 -27.81 -7.86
C SER A 209 20.19 -27.54 -6.38
N VAL A 210 19.31 -26.79 -5.68
CA VAL A 210 19.09 -26.95 -4.23
C VAL A 210 17.58 -26.99 -3.94
N ASN A 211 17.12 -28.06 -3.29
CA ASN A 211 15.76 -28.16 -2.77
C ASN A 211 15.67 -27.45 -1.42
N PHE A 212 14.58 -26.71 -1.16
CA PHE A 212 14.30 -26.14 0.16
C PHE A 212 13.89 -27.25 1.15
N GLY A 213 14.86 -27.78 1.88
CA GLY A 213 14.64 -28.68 3.01
C GLY A 213 14.01 -27.93 4.19
N VAL A 214 12.82 -28.38 4.63
CA VAL A 214 12.12 -27.78 5.77
C VAL A 214 12.83 -28.10 7.08
N CYS A 215 13.48 -27.12 7.68
CA CYS A 215 14.03 -27.22 9.03
C CYS A 215 12.90 -27.27 10.06
N LYS A 216 12.69 -28.42 10.70
CA LYS A 216 11.80 -28.54 11.87
C LYS A 216 12.48 -27.92 13.11
N PRO A 217 11.76 -27.17 13.96
CA PRO A 217 12.31 -26.73 15.24
C PRO A 217 12.45 -27.91 16.21
N SER A 218 13.62 -28.07 16.82
CA SER A 218 13.85 -29.05 17.88
C SER A 218 13.37 -28.50 19.23
N VAL A 219 12.29 -29.05 19.77
CA VAL A 219 11.77 -28.68 21.10
C VAL A 219 12.54 -29.45 22.18
N SER A 220 13.46 -28.77 22.87
CA SER A 220 14.02 -29.23 24.15
C SER A 220 13.08 -28.86 25.30
N GLY A 221 12.74 -29.83 26.15
CA GLY A 221 11.74 -29.64 27.21
C GLY A 221 12.24 -28.82 28.40
N GLY A 222 11.38 -27.94 28.91
CA GLY A 222 11.50 -27.19 30.16
C GLY A 222 10.09 -26.89 30.71
N PRO A 223 9.89 -26.75 32.04
CA PRO A 223 8.57 -26.97 32.65
C PRO A 223 7.53 -25.88 32.34
N VAL A 224 6.30 -26.34 32.08
CA VAL A 224 5.12 -25.50 31.85
C VAL A 224 4.61 -24.90 33.17
N LEU A 225 4.70 -23.58 33.32
CA LEU A 225 3.99 -22.86 34.38
C LEU A 225 2.51 -22.69 33.99
N SER A 226 1.67 -23.61 34.47
CA SER A 226 0.22 -23.55 34.31
C SER A 226 -0.37 -22.35 35.06
N CYS A 227 -0.98 -21.41 34.32
CA CYS A 227 -1.76 -20.31 34.87
C CYS A 227 -3.24 -20.46 34.48
N ALA A 228 -3.98 -21.22 35.29
CA ALA A 228 -5.37 -21.60 34.98
C ALA A 228 -6.38 -20.50 35.37
N SER A 229 -6.74 -19.64 34.42
CA SER A 229 -7.82 -18.65 34.58
C SER A 229 -9.20 -19.30 34.50
N ARG A 230 -9.85 -19.49 35.66
CA ARG A 230 -11.21 -20.05 35.77
C ARG A 230 -12.27 -19.07 35.24
N PHE A 231 -12.61 -19.14 33.95
CA PHE A 231 -13.78 -18.44 33.42
C PHE A 231 -15.08 -19.10 33.90
N ARG A 232 -15.72 -18.49 34.89
CA ARG A 232 -16.98 -18.95 35.51
C ARG A 232 -18.17 -18.29 34.82
N THR A 233 -18.64 -18.89 33.73
CA THR A 233 -19.85 -18.45 33.01
C THR A 233 -21.11 -18.60 33.87
N LYS A 234 -21.58 -17.49 34.47
CA LYS A 234 -22.95 -17.41 35.00
C LYS A 234 -23.91 -17.19 33.84
N ALA A 235 -24.72 -18.20 33.52
CA ALA A 235 -25.94 -18.00 32.75
C ALA A 235 -26.96 -17.20 33.59
N ALA A 236 -27.68 -16.29 32.94
CA ALA A 236 -28.84 -15.60 33.49
C ALA A 236 -29.89 -15.48 32.39
N ALA A 237 -30.91 -16.34 32.45
CA ALA A 237 -32.08 -16.28 31.58
C ALA A 237 -33.30 -15.96 32.44
N PHE A 238 -34.13 -15.00 32.01
CA PHE A 238 -35.48 -14.72 32.51
C PHE A 238 -36.26 -13.90 31.44
N PRO A 239 -37.61 -13.91 31.42
CA PRO A 239 -38.24 -14.51 30.23
C PRO A 239 -39.54 -13.84 29.70
N CYS A 240 -40.11 -14.47 28.66
CA CYS A 240 -41.56 -14.77 28.50
C CYS A 240 -42.59 -13.64 28.22
N LEU A 241 -43.11 -13.63 26.97
CA LEU A 241 -44.52 -13.36 26.55
C LEU A 241 -45.17 -11.98 26.87
N SER A 242 -46.28 -11.52 26.25
CA SER A 242 -46.99 -11.90 25.01
C SER A 242 -48.04 -10.83 24.61
N SER A 243 -48.69 -11.01 23.44
CA SER A 243 -49.89 -10.26 22.94
C SER A 243 -49.63 -8.80 22.51
N TRP A 244 -50.35 -8.19 21.56
CA TRP A 244 -51.69 -8.48 21.01
C TRP A 244 -51.73 -8.68 19.47
N ARG A 245 -52.81 -9.30 18.97
CA ARG A 245 -53.36 -9.16 17.59
C ARG A 245 -54.49 -8.08 17.63
N ALA A 246 -55.11 -7.57 16.56
CA ALA A 246 -55.32 -8.12 15.22
C ALA A 246 -55.81 -7.06 14.19
N GLN A 247 -55.81 -7.42 12.88
CA GLN A 247 -56.79 -7.06 11.82
C GLN A 247 -56.83 -5.59 11.31
N GLN A 248 -56.66 -5.35 9.99
CA GLN A 248 -57.66 -5.28 8.87
C GLN A 248 -58.55 -4.00 8.93
N GLU A 249 -58.90 -3.29 7.84
CA GLU A 249 -58.78 -3.59 6.39
C GLU A 249 -58.90 -2.36 5.44
N VAL A 250 -58.68 -2.60 4.13
CA VAL A 250 -59.29 -1.93 2.94
C VAL A 250 -58.89 -0.48 2.51
N MET A 251 -58.98 -0.28 1.18
CA MET A 251 -58.69 0.88 0.31
C MET A 251 -60.00 1.20 -0.50
N PRO A 252 -60.26 2.38 -1.13
CA PRO A 252 -59.46 2.81 -2.31
C PRO A 252 -59.50 4.31 -2.80
N LEU A 253 -58.63 4.58 -3.78
CA LEU A 253 -58.79 5.40 -5.02
C LEU A 253 -59.70 6.65 -5.07
N LEU A 254 -59.14 7.81 -5.47
CA LEU A 254 -59.22 8.32 -6.88
C LEU A 254 -58.39 9.60 -7.14
N ASN A 255 -58.22 9.94 -8.43
CA ASN A 255 -57.60 11.15 -9.00
C ASN A 255 -58.65 11.82 -9.94
N PRO A 256 -58.60 13.11 -10.34
CA PRO A 256 -57.81 13.51 -11.53
C PRO A 256 -57.36 15.01 -11.58
N CYS A 257 -57.02 15.50 -12.79
CA CYS A 257 -56.26 16.74 -13.07
C CYS A 257 -57.07 17.90 -13.74
N ALA A 258 -56.33 18.95 -14.16
CA ALA A 258 -56.68 20.14 -14.98
C ALA A 258 -57.20 21.39 -14.21
N ALA A 259 -56.80 22.67 -14.41
CA ALA A 259 -55.98 23.44 -15.39
C ALA A 259 -56.77 24.37 -16.36
N SER A 260 -56.52 25.70 -16.29
CA SER A 260 -56.89 26.71 -17.30
C SER A 260 -56.25 28.10 -17.05
N SER A 261 -56.27 28.99 -18.07
CA SER A 261 -55.63 30.33 -18.15
C SER A 261 -56.67 31.49 -17.95
N PRO A 262 -56.42 32.81 -18.23
CA PRO A 262 -56.14 33.40 -19.58
C PRO A 262 -55.31 34.75 -19.62
N PHE A 263 -55.35 35.47 -20.77
CA PHE A 263 -54.61 36.73 -21.13
C PHE A 263 -55.32 38.02 -20.63
N PHE A 264 -55.00 39.31 -20.97
CA PHE A 264 -54.10 40.03 -21.93
C PHE A 264 -53.91 41.52 -21.42
N SER A 265 -53.44 42.61 -22.09
CA SER A 265 -52.87 42.99 -23.41
C SER A 265 -52.35 44.47 -23.40
N GLY A 266 -51.28 44.80 -24.15
CA GLY A 266 -50.94 46.16 -24.68
C GLY A 266 -50.37 47.23 -23.72
N ASP A 267 -49.72 48.33 -24.16
CA ASP A 267 -49.07 48.61 -25.46
C ASP A 267 -48.05 49.79 -25.37
N HIS A 268 -47.21 49.98 -26.41
CA HIS A 268 -46.36 51.14 -26.77
C HIS A 268 -45.49 51.88 -25.71
N SER A 269 -44.16 51.82 -25.84
CA SER A 269 -43.38 52.86 -26.57
C SER A 269 -41.83 52.77 -26.48
N SER A 270 -41.17 53.32 -27.49
CA SER A 270 -39.73 53.56 -27.76
C SER A 270 -38.68 53.38 -26.64
N LEU A 271 -37.60 52.61 -26.94
CA LEU A 271 -36.23 53.15 -27.04
C LEU A 271 -35.27 52.13 -27.71
N LEU A 272 -34.81 52.41 -28.94
CA LEU A 272 -33.84 51.59 -29.68
C LEU A 272 -32.59 52.40 -30.09
N ARG A 273 -31.52 52.27 -29.30
CA ARG A 273 -30.09 52.62 -29.52
C ARG A 273 -29.37 52.27 -28.19
N THR A 274 -28.22 51.59 -28.13
CA THR A 274 -27.21 51.27 -29.15
C THR A 274 -26.54 49.93 -28.81
N ILE A 275 -26.33 49.04 -29.79
CA ILE A 275 -25.52 47.81 -29.61
C ILE A 275 -24.46 47.77 -30.72
N PRO A 276 -23.15 47.69 -30.39
CA PRO A 276 -22.08 47.61 -31.39
C PRO A 276 -21.96 46.20 -31.97
N ALA A 277 -22.03 46.07 -33.30
CA ALA A 277 -21.83 44.80 -33.99
C ALA A 277 -20.34 44.40 -34.02
N LEU A 278 -19.93 43.52 -33.10
CA LEU A 278 -18.58 42.94 -33.09
C LEU A 278 -18.43 41.85 -34.16
N LYS A 279 -17.31 41.90 -34.90
CA LYS A 279 -17.03 41.01 -36.03
C LYS A 279 -16.80 39.55 -35.59
N SER A 280 -17.12 38.62 -36.49
CA SER A 280 -16.87 37.19 -36.35
C SER A 280 -15.45 36.87 -35.87
N ARG A 281 -15.34 36.02 -34.85
CA ARG A 281 -14.11 35.30 -34.52
C ARG A 281 -14.42 33.80 -34.51
N CYS A 282 -13.65 33.04 -35.29
CA CYS A 282 -13.90 31.62 -35.50
C CYS A 282 -13.85 30.85 -34.17
N LYS A 283 -14.88 30.03 -33.87
CA LYS A 283 -14.92 29.20 -32.66
C LYS A 283 -13.96 28.01 -32.81
N SER A 284 -12.70 28.18 -32.44
CA SER A 284 -11.82 27.06 -32.16
C SER A 284 -12.41 26.21 -31.03
N ARG A 285 -12.52 24.89 -31.23
CA ARG A 285 -12.95 23.95 -30.18
C ARG A 285 -11.81 23.72 -29.19
N MET A 286 -11.51 24.70 -28.34
CA MET A 286 -10.75 24.46 -27.12
C MET A 286 -11.69 23.90 -26.06
N ALA A 287 -11.50 22.63 -25.70
CA ALA A 287 -12.11 22.04 -24.52
C ALA A 287 -11.49 22.66 -23.25
N PRO A 288 -12.25 22.82 -22.14
CA PRO A 288 -11.72 23.32 -20.88
C PRO A 288 -10.80 22.27 -20.23
N GLN A 289 -9.49 22.36 -20.48
CA GLN A 289 -8.49 21.44 -19.93
C GLN A 289 -8.11 21.81 -18.48
N ALA A 290 -9.07 21.70 -17.57
CA ALA A 290 -8.93 22.06 -16.16
C ALA A 290 -8.43 20.90 -15.27
N SER A 291 -7.30 20.28 -15.64
CA SER A 291 -6.65 19.21 -14.85
C SER A 291 -5.19 18.96 -15.25
N LYS A 292 -4.29 19.88 -14.89
CA LYS A 292 -2.83 19.70 -15.10
C LYS A 292 -1.91 20.05 -13.92
N ASP A 293 -2.45 20.62 -12.85
CA ASP A 293 -1.68 21.12 -11.71
C ASP A 293 -1.72 20.18 -10.49
N VAL A 294 -1.55 18.88 -10.74
CA VAL A 294 -1.34 17.87 -9.69
C VAL A 294 0.18 17.68 -9.50
N PRO A 295 0.75 17.89 -8.29
CA PRO A 295 2.20 17.90 -8.07
C PRO A 295 2.88 16.52 -8.03
N TYR A 296 2.33 15.53 -8.76
CA TYR A 296 2.86 14.17 -8.87
C TYR A 296 3.33 13.87 -10.30
N SER A 297 4.34 14.60 -10.76
CA SER A 297 4.95 14.41 -12.08
C SER A 297 5.90 13.21 -12.13
N PHE A 298 5.37 12.00 -11.89
CA PHE A 298 5.94 10.82 -12.53
C PHE A 298 5.97 11.09 -14.04
N ARG A 299 7.16 11.24 -14.62
CA ARG A 299 7.31 11.65 -16.02
C ARG A 299 7.02 10.46 -16.93
N PHE A 300 5.74 10.19 -17.14
CA PHE A 300 5.25 9.12 -18.01
C PHE A 300 5.89 9.23 -19.40
N PRO A 301 6.33 8.11 -20.01
CA PRO A 301 6.85 8.12 -21.37
C PRO A 301 5.72 8.45 -22.36
N PRO A 302 5.76 9.58 -23.09
CA PRO A 302 4.81 9.81 -24.16
C PRO A 302 4.98 8.71 -25.21
N MET A 303 3.88 8.10 -25.67
CA MET A 303 3.92 7.03 -26.66
C MET A 303 4.30 7.57 -28.05
N THR A 304 5.60 7.76 -28.28
CA THR A 304 6.17 8.31 -29.52
C THR A 304 5.93 7.43 -30.75
N LYS A 305 5.71 6.12 -30.56
CA LYS A 305 5.41 5.14 -31.61
C LYS A 305 4.39 4.13 -31.08
N LYS A 306 3.40 3.76 -31.91
CA LYS A 306 2.41 2.72 -31.55
C LYS A 306 3.06 1.33 -31.50
N PRO A 307 2.68 0.45 -30.56
CA PRO A 307 3.16 -0.93 -30.52
C PRO A 307 2.81 -1.72 -31.79
N LYS A 308 3.59 -2.76 -32.12
CA LYS A 308 3.25 -3.77 -33.14
C LYS A 308 1.88 -4.39 -32.82
N TRP A 309 1.09 -4.75 -33.83
CA TRP A 309 -0.29 -5.22 -33.64
C TRP A 309 -0.40 -6.39 -32.65
N TRP A 310 0.51 -7.38 -32.77
CA TRP A 310 0.51 -8.56 -31.91
C TRP A 310 0.83 -8.25 -30.44
N TRP A 311 1.60 -7.19 -30.14
CA TRP A 311 1.77 -6.73 -28.75
C TRP A 311 0.47 -6.21 -28.15
N ARG A 312 -0.42 -5.65 -28.98
CA ARG A 312 -1.74 -5.14 -28.55
C ARG A 312 -2.71 -6.29 -28.30
N THR A 313 -2.73 -7.27 -29.20
CA THR A 313 -3.48 -8.52 -29.00
C THR A 313 -3.01 -9.25 -27.74
N LEU A 314 -1.71 -9.40 -27.54
CA LEU A 314 -1.14 -10.04 -26.34
C LEU A 314 -1.47 -9.25 -25.06
N ALA A 315 -1.44 -7.91 -25.12
CA ALA A 315 -1.86 -7.02 -24.04
C ALA A 315 -3.37 -7.12 -23.68
N CYS A 316 -4.20 -7.83 -24.46
CA CYS A 316 -5.59 -8.08 -24.10
C CYS A 316 -5.77 -9.30 -23.19
N LEU A 317 -4.85 -10.29 -23.24
CA LEU A 317 -4.96 -11.54 -22.46
C LEU A 317 -5.09 -11.33 -20.93
N PRO A 318 -4.36 -10.38 -20.29
CA PRO A 318 -4.45 -10.17 -18.84
C PRO A 318 -5.82 -9.68 -18.36
N TYR A 319 -6.67 -9.20 -19.27
CA TYR A 319 -8.02 -8.74 -18.97
C TYR A 319 -9.07 -9.84 -19.03
N LEU A 320 -8.75 -11.02 -19.58
CA LEU A 320 -9.69 -12.15 -19.68
C LEU A 320 -10.05 -12.75 -18.31
N MET A 321 -9.12 -12.72 -17.35
CA MET A 321 -9.38 -13.14 -15.96
C MET A 321 -10.30 -12.16 -15.21
N PRO A 322 -10.02 -10.84 -15.18
CA PRO A 322 -10.98 -9.81 -14.79
C PRO A 322 -12.36 -9.99 -15.42
N LEU A 323 -12.42 -10.21 -16.73
CA LEU A 323 -13.67 -10.37 -17.48
C LEU A 323 -14.47 -11.59 -17.01
N HIS A 324 -13.81 -12.71 -16.74
CA HIS A 324 -14.44 -13.90 -16.14
C HIS A 324 -14.96 -13.63 -14.72
N GLU A 325 -14.15 -13.06 -13.83
CA GLU A 325 -14.55 -12.76 -12.45
C GLU A 325 -15.81 -11.87 -12.41
N THR A 326 -15.96 -10.97 -13.39
CA THR A 326 -17.16 -10.14 -13.57
C THR A 326 -18.43 -10.99 -13.72
N TRP A 327 -18.35 -12.09 -14.46
CA TRP A 327 -19.47 -13.00 -14.72
C TRP A 327 -19.95 -13.72 -13.45
N MET A 328 -19.01 -14.14 -12.59
CA MET A 328 -19.33 -14.82 -11.32
C MET A 328 -20.17 -13.94 -10.37
N TYR A 329 -20.02 -12.61 -10.42
CA TYR A 329 -20.86 -11.69 -9.65
C TYR A 329 -22.13 -11.24 -10.42
N ALA A 330 -22.14 -11.40 -11.75
CA ALA A 330 -23.29 -11.15 -12.61
C ALA A 330 -24.37 -12.26 -12.55
N GLU A 331 -24.14 -13.37 -11.84
CA GLU A 331 -25.18 -14.36 -11.48
C GLU A 331 -26.32 -13.73 -10.65
N THR A 332 -26.12 -12.53 -10.10
CA THR A 332 -27.18 -11.72 -9.45
C THR A 332 -27.97 -10.82 -10.42
N ALA A 333 -27.58 -10.75 -11.70
CA ALA A 333 -28.06 -9.80 -12.70
C ALA A 333 -28.95 -10.41 -13.80
N TYR A 334 -29.49 -11.62 -13.60
CA TYR A 334 -30.34 -12.36 -14.57
C TYR A 334 -31.55 -11.61 -15.17
N HIS A 335 -31.93 -10.44 -14.62
CA HIS A 335 -32.91 -9.55 -15.23
C HIS A 335 -32.41 -8.78 -16.48
N LEU A 336 -31.14 -8.96 -16.88
CA LEU A 336 -30.50 -8.32 -18.05
C LEU A 336 -30.14 -9.32 -19.16
N HIS A 337 -30.99 -10.35 -19.31
CA HIS A 337 -30.87 -11.52 -20.20
C HIS A 337 -30.12 -11.28 -21.55
N PRO A 338 -30.64 -10.45 -22.49
CA PRO A 338 -30.32 -10.65 -23.91
C PRO A 338 -28.89 -10.29 -24.33
N PHE A 339 -28.23 -9.36 -23.62
CA PHE A 339 -26.87 -8.94 -23.95
C PHE A 339 -25.81 -9.81 -23.26
N LEU A 340 -26.19 -10.50 -22.18
CA LEU A 340 -25.28 -11.29 -21.38
C LEU A 340 -25.13 -12.72 -21.94
N GLU A 341 -26.19 -13.31 -22.51
CA GLU A 341 -26.16 -14.64 -23.15
C GLU A 341 -25.16 -14.75 -24.32
N ASP A 342 -25.17 -13.76 -25.24
CA ASP A 342 -24.20 -13.69 -26.36
C ASP A 342 -22.74 -13.61 -25.87
N PHE A 343 -22.53 -13.01 -24.69
CA PHE A 343 -21.21 -12.82 -24.09
C PHE A 343 -20.75 -14.03 -23.28
N GLU A 344 -21.67 -14.74 -22.64
CA GLU A 344 -21.42 -16.04 -22.03
C GLU A 344 -20.92 -17.03 -23.08
N PHE A 345 -21.63 -17.16 -24.20
CA PHE A 345 -21.27 -18.07 -25.28
C PHE A 345 -19.82 -17.87 -25.79
N LEU A 346 -19.39 -16.61 -25.95
CA LEU A 346 -18.04 -16.26 -26.38
C LEU A 346 -16.96 -16.63 -25.36
N THR A 347 -17.28 -16.58 -24.05
CA THR A 347 -16.31 -16.83 -22.96
C THR A 347 -16.32 -18.28 -22.47
N TYR A 348 -17.46 -18.98 -22.57
CA TYR A 348 -17.71 -20.34 -22.09
C TYR A 348 -16.58 -21.37 -22.36
N PRO A 349 -15.98 -21.50 -23.56
CA PRO A 349 -14.90 -22.47 -23.79
C PRO A 349 -13.62 -22.15 -22.99
N PHE A 350 -13.36 -20.88 -22.69
CA PHE A 350 -12.26 -20.44 -21.81
C PHE A 350 -12.60 -20.67 -20.33
N LEU A 351 -13.85 -20.39 -19.92
CA LEU A 351 -14.32 -20.64 -18.54
C LEU A 351 -14.25 -22.14 -18.20
N GLY A 352 -14.75 -23.00 -19.09
CA GLY A 352 -14.68 -24.45 -18.94
C GLY A 352 -13.25 -25.01 -18.96
N ALA A 353 -12.28 -24.30 -19.51
CA ALA A 353 -10.86 -24.66 -19.38
C ALA A 353 -10.31 -24.31 -17.99
N ILE A 354 -10.60 -23.09 -17.50
CA ILE A 354 -10.15 -22.62 -16.18
C ILE A 354 -10.75 -23.44 -15.03
N GLY A 355 -12.06 -23.73 -15.09
CA GLY A 355 -12.77 -24.50 -14.05
C GLY A 355 -12.29 -25.95 -13.86
N ARG A 356 -11.41 -26.44 -14.75
CA ARG A 356 -10.74 -27.76 -14.63
C ARG A 356 -9.36 -27.68 -13.97
N LEU A 357 -8.86 -26.49 -13.67
CA LEU A 357 -7.53 -26.27 -13.10
C LEU A 357 -7.57 -26.28 -11.56
N PRO A 358 -6.50 -26.74 -10.87
CA PRO A 358 -6.44 -26.72 -9.41
C PRO A 358 -6.56 -25.30 -8.83
N SER A 359 -7.10 -25.16 -7.62
CA SER A 359 -7.28 -23.85 -6.95
C SER A 359 -5.98 -23.06 -6.75
N TRP A 360 -4.82 -23.73 -6.67
CA TRP A 360 -3.51 -23.07 -6.62
C TRP A 360 -3.07 -22.47 -7.98
N PHE A 361 -3.72 -22.82 -9.09
CA PHE A 361 -3.33 -22.38 -10.43
C PHE A 361 -3.43 -20.86 -10.59
N LEU A 362 -4.48 -20.22 -10.06
CA LEU A 362 -4.65 -18.76 -10.12
C LEU A 362 -3.51 -18.02 -9.40
N MET A 363 -3.11 -18.53 -8.23
CA MET A 363 -1.96 -18.03 -7.48
C MET A 363 -0.65 -18.22 -8.26
N ALA A 364 -0.46 -19.38 -8.89
CA ALA A 364 0.71 -19.66 -9.73
C ALA A 364 0.75 -18.77 -10.98
N TYR A 365 -0.38 -18.57 -11.66
CA TYR A 365 -0.56 -17.64 -12.78
C TYR A 365 -0.12 -16.21 -12.38
N PHE A 366 -0.53 -15.74 -11.19
CA PHE A 366 -0.12 -14.44 -10.66
C PHE A 366 1.39 -14.29 -10.54
N PHE A 367 2.07 -15.27 -9.92
CA PHE A 367 3.53 -15.26 -9.79
C PHE A 367 4.25 -15.40 -11.13
N VAL A 368 3.73 -16.23 -12.05
CA VAL A 368 4.30 -16.45 -13.39
C VAL A 368 4.14 -15.20 -14.27
N ALA A 369 2.99 -14.52 -14.23
CA ALA A 369 2.79 -13.25 -14.94
C ALA A 369 3.72 -12.15 -14.40
N TYR A 370 3.84 -12.05 -13.06
CA TYR A 370 4.69 -11.05 -12.42
C TYR A 370 6.19 -11.26 -12.70
N LEU A 371 6.70 -12.47 -12.46
CA LEU A 371 8.12 -12.80 -12.63
C LEU A 371 8.49 -12.98 -14.10
N GLY A 372 7.58 -13.55 -14.90
CA GLY A 372 7.76 -13.86 -16.32
C GLY A 372 7.64 -12.64 -17.23
N VAL A 373 6.73 -11.69 -16.94
CA VAL A 373 6.54 -10.47 -17.76
C VAL A 373 6.90 -9.21 -16.99
N VAL A 374 6.21 -8.91 -15.88
CA VAL A 374 6.30 -7.59 -15.22
C VAL A 374 7.73 -7.25 -14.81
N ARG A 375 8.49 -8.24 -14.34
CA ARG A 375 9.90 -8.11 -13.93
C ARG A 375 10.93 -8.17 -15.07
N ARG A 376 10.60 -8.67 -16.27
CA ARG A 376 11.54 -8.78 -17.38
C ARG A 376 11.61 -7.47 -18.18
N LYS A 377 12.69 -6.71 -18.01
CA LYS A 377 12.93 -5.44 -18.73
C LYS A 377 13.03 -5.60 -20.27
N GLU A 378 13.31 -6.80 -20.75
CA GLU A 378 13.31 -7.17 -22.18
C GLU A 378 11.96 -6.91 -22.88
N TRP A 379 10.85 -6.99 -22.13
CA TRP A 379 9.50 -6.88 -22.68
C TRP A 379 9.06 -5.42 -22.72
N PRO A 380 8.34 -4.97 -23.78
CA PRO A 380 7.96 -3.57 -23.91
C PRO A 380 7.17 -3.07 -22.69
N HIS A 381 7.49 -1.87 -22.21
CA HIS A 381 6.81 -1.22 -21.08
C HIS A 381 5.28 -1.22 -21.29
N PHE A 382 4.80 -0.98 -22.51
CA PHE A 382 3.40 -1.13 -22.91
C PHE A 382 2.76 -2.48 -22.52
N PHE A 383 3.40 -3.60 -22.86
CA PHE A 383 2.85 -4.92 -22.55
C PHE A 383 2.90 -5.21 -21.05
N ARG A 384 4.02 -4.85 -20.40
CA ARG A 384 4.18 -4.97 -18.94
C ARG A 384 3.11 -4.17 -18.18
N PHE A 385 2.76 -2.97 -18.66
CA PHE A 385 1.70 -2.12 -18.11
C PHE A 385 0.33 -2.81 -18.16
N HIS A 386 -0.09 -3.29 -19.33
CA HIS A 386 -1.40 -3.96 -19.45
C HIS A 386 -1.48 -5.26 -18.64
N VAL A 387 -0.36 -5.99 -18.44
CA VAL A 387 -0.30 -7.12 -17.49
C VAL A 387 -0.57 -6.67 -16.05
N VAL A 388 0.11 -5.63 -15.56
CA VAL A 388 -0.14 -5.14 -14.19
C VAL A 388 -1.54 -4.54 -14.03
N MET A 389 -2.07 -3.87 -15.04
CA MET A 389 -3.45 -3.37 -15.02
C MET A 389 -4.47 -4.50 -14.91
N GLY A 390 -4.32 -5.59 -15.68
CA GLY A 390 -5.19 -6.77 -15.57
C GLY A 390 -5.13 -7.39 -14.17
N MET A 391 -3.92 -7.60 -13.66
CA MET A 391 -3.69 -8.11 -12.29
C MET A 391 -4.28 -7.21 -11.20
N LEU A 392 -4.15 -5.88 -11.31
CA LEU A 392 -4.69 -4.95 -10.32
C LEU A 392 -6.21 -4.91 -10.32
N LEU A 393 -6.85 -5.02 -11.49
CA LEU A 393 -8.31 -5.15 -11.58
C LEU A 393 -8.77 -6.46 -10.91
N GLU A 394 -8.13 -7.59 -11.23
CA GLU A 394 -8.43 -8.90 -10.64
C GLU A 394 -8.35 -8.87 -9.10
N ILE A 395 -7.27 -8.29 -8.54
CA ILE A 395 -7.13 -8.06 -7.09
C ILE A 395 -8.24 -7.15 -6.56
N ALA A 396 -8.57 -6.05 -7.24
CA ALA A 396 -9.60 -5.13 -6.78
C ALA A 396 -10.97 -5.81 -6.66
N LEU A 397 -11.35 -6.65 -7.63
CA LEU A 397 -12.61 -7.40 -7.59
C LEU A 397 -12.59 -8.51 -6.52
N GLN A 398 -11.47 -9.22 -6.36
CA GLN A 398 -11.29 -10.19 -5.26
C GLN A 398 -11.36 -9.52 -3.87
N VAL A 399 -10.83 -8.29 -3.72
CA VAL A 399 -10.95 -7.49 -2.49
C VAL A 399 -12.39 -7.06 -2.26
N ILE A 400 -13.09 -6.56 -3.28
CA ILE A 400 -14.52 -6.20 -3.20
C ILE A 400 -15.34 -7.42 -2.76
N GLY A 401 -15.20 -8.57 -3.43
CA GLY A 401 -15.89 -9.83 -3.06
C GLY A 401 -15.47 -10.43 -1.72
N THR A 402 -14.30 -10.04 -1.19
CA THR A 402 -13.87 -10.44 0.15
C THR A 402 -14.46 -9.55 1.24
N VAL A 403 -14.36 -8.22 1.11
CA VAL A 403 -14.99 -7.27 2.05
C VAL A 403 -16.51 -7.46 2.09
N SER A 404 -17.12 -7.73 0.93
CA SER A 404 -18.54 -8.02 0.77
C SER A 404 -19.04 -9.18 1.64
N ARG A 405 -18.23 -10.24 1.82
CA ARG A 405 -18.58 -11.39 2.68
C ARG A 405 -18.62 -11.08 4.18
N TRP A 406 -18.19 -9.88 4.60
CA TRP A 406 -18.25 -9.40 5.98
C TRP A 406 -19.48 -8.52 6.25
N MET A 407 -20.28 -8.20 5.22
CA MET A 407 -21.50 -7.40 5.36
C MET A 407 -22.67 -8.23 5.94
N PRO A 408 -23.59 -7.62 6.70
CA PRO A 408 -24.75 -8.32 7.23
C PRO A 408 -25.63 -8.93 6.12
N LEU A 409 -25.95 -10.23 6.23
CA LEU A 409 -26.74 -10.99 5.24
C LEU A 409 -28.04 -10.29 4.83
N ALA A 410 -28.74 -9.64 5.77
CA ALA A 410 -29.99 -8.93 5.50
C ALA A 410 -29.85 -7.72 4.55
N VAL A 411 -28.67 -7.08 4.52
CA VAL A 411 -28.33 -6.01 3.57
C VAL A 411 -27.79 -6.61 2.28
N TYR A 412 -26.93 -7.63 2.41
CA TYR A 412 -26.07 -8.10 1.33
C TYR A 412 -26.69 -9.16 0.41
N TRP A 413 -27.62 -9.97 0.93
CA TRP A 413 -28.38 -10.97 0.16
C TRP A 413 -29.85 -10.53 -0.07
N GLY A 414 -30.19 -9.30 0.29
CA GLY A 414 -31.47 -8.67 -0.05
C GLY A 414 -31.43 -7.94 -1.40
N LYS A 415 -32.57 -7.34 -1.80
CA LYS A 415 -32.70 -6.56 -3.05
C LYS A 415 -31.62 -5.46 -3.20
N VAL A 416 -31.18 -4.87 -2.09
CA VAL A 416 -30.11 -3.86 -2.08
C VAL A 416 -28.77 -4.45 -2.56
N GLY A 417 -28.40 -5.64 -2.08
CA GLY A 417 -27.21 -6.37 -2.52
C GLY A 417 -27.25 -6.75 -4.00
N MET A 418 -28.41 -7.16 -4.51
CA MET A 418 -28.60 -7.44 -5.94
C MET A 418 -28.33 -6.20 -6.82
N HIS A 419 -28.86 -5.03 -6.44
CA HIS A 419 -28.59 -3.77 -7.15
C HIS A 419 -27.13 -3.32 -7.01
N PHE A 420 -26.52 -3.50 -5.83
CA PHE A 420 -25.10 -3.25 -5.59
C PHE A 420 -24.22 -4.09 -6.52
N TRP A 421 -24.43 -5.41 -6.55
CA TRP A 421 -23.67 -6.31 -7.41
C TRP A 421 -23.86 -6.00 -8.89
N THR A 422 -25.10 -5.74 -9.33
CA THR A 422 -25.40 -5.34 -10.71
C THR A 422 -24.61 -4.07 -11.09
N ALA A 423 -24.56 -3.06 -10.22
CA ALA A 423 -23.80 -1.83 -10.45
C ALA A 423 -22.28 -2.06 -10.47
N ILE A 424 -21.74 -2.89 -9.56
CA ILE A 424 -20.32 -3.28 -9.54
C ILE A 424 -19.96 -4.04 -10.82
N ALA A 425 -20.77 -5.04 -11.22
CA ALA A 425 -20.54 -5.84 -12.41
C ALA A 425 -20.51 -4.98 -13.68
N PHE A 426 -21.47 -4.05 -13.87
CA PHE A 426 -21.42 -3.14 -15.01
C PHE A 426 -20.24 -2.17 -14.97
N ALA A 427 -19.99 -1.50 -13.84
CA ALA A 427 -18.89 -0.55 -13.72
C ALA A 427 -17.53 -1.21 -14.03
N TYR A 428 -17.34 -2.43 -13.54
CA TYR A 428 -16.15 -3.24 -13.78
C TYR A 428 -16.10 -3.79 -15.22
N LEU A 429 -17.21 -4.28 -15.79
CA LEU A 429 -17.30 -4.70 -17.20
C LEU A 429 -16.88 -3.57 -18.15
N PHE A 430 -17.44 -2.36 -17.98
CA PHE A 430 -17.06 -1.21 -18.80
C PHE A 430 -15.58 -0.81 -18.59
N THR A 431 -15.07 -0.90 -17.35
CA THR A 431 -13.65 -0.65 -17.04
C THR A 431 -12.71 -1.63 -17.75
N VAL A 432 -13.06 -2.92 -17.75
CA VAL A 432 -12.29 -3.99 -18.44
C VAL A 432 -12.36 -3.83 -19.96
N LEU A 433 -13.56 -3.57 -20.52
CA LEU A 433 -13.73 -3.34 -21.96
C LEU A 433 -12.98 -2.09 -22.45
N GLU A 434 -12.97 -1.01 -21.66
CA GLU A 434 -12.21 0.21 -21.97
C GLU A 434 -10.68 -0.03 -21.89
N ALA A 435 -10.22 -0.87 -20.95
CA ALA A 435 -8.82 -1.26 -20.86
C ALA A 435 -8.37 -2.10 -22.06
N ILE A 436 -9.21 -3.04 -22.52
CA ILE A 436 -9.01 -3.81 -23.76
C ILE A 436 -9.03 -2.88 -24.99
N ARG A 437 -9.97 -1.93 -25.06
CA ARG A 437 -10.03 -0.93 -26.14
C ARG A 437 -8.75 -0.08 -26.21
N CYS A 438 -8.22 0.35 -25.07
CA CYS A 438 -6.93 1.04 -24.98
C CYS A 438 -5.77 0.16 -25.46
N ALA A 439 -5.69 -1.09 -25.02
CA ALA A 439 -4.68 -2.04 -25.46
C ALA A 439 -4.69 -2.22 -27.00
N LEU A 440 -5.86 -2.50 -27.59
CA LEU A 440 -6.04 -2.65 -29.05
C LEU A 440 -5.70 -1.37 -29.84
N ALA A 441 -6.09 -0.20 -29.33
CA ALA A 441 -5.74 1.10 -29.91
C ALA A 441 -4.22 1.39 -29.87
N GLY A 442 -3.50 0.73 -28.95
CA GLY A 442 -2.10 0.94 -28.65
C GLY A 442 -1.90 2.18 -27.79
N MET A 443 -2.62 2.26 -26.68
CA MET A 443 -2.63 3.35 -25.71
C MET A 443 -2.64 2.77 -24.28
N TYR A 444 -2.01 3.43 -23.32
CA TYR A 444 -2.19 3.08 -21.90
C TYR A 444 -3.65 3.30 -21.48
N ALA A 445 -4.19 2.38 -20.67
CA ALA A 445 -5.51 2.51 -20.08
C ALA A 445 -5.45 3.45 -18.86
N ASP A 446 -6.24 4.53 -18.89
CA ASP A 446 -6.28 5.53 -17.82
C ASP A 446 -7.49 5.27 -16.91
N ILE A 447 -7.27 4.47 -15.87
CA ILE A 447 -8.27 4.10 -14.86
C ILE A 447 -7.77 4.64 -13.52
N PRO A 448 -8.46 5.63 -12.91
CA PRO A 448 -7.99 6.34 -11.71
C PRO A 448 -7.54 5.40 -10.60
N PHE A 449 -6.45 5.75 -9.91
CA PHE A 449 -5.73 4.96 -8.89
C PHE A 449 -5.08 3.67 -9.41
N VAL A 450 -5.71 2.95 -10.34
CA VAL A 450 -5.20 1.68 -10.90
C VAL A 450 -4.01 1.94 -11.84
N CYS A 451 -4.10 2.96 -12.70
CA CYS A 451 -3.00 3.35 -13.59
C CYS A 451 -1.76 3.81 -12.80
N ASP A 452 -1.93 4.63 -11.75
CA ASP A 452 -0.87 5.07 -10.85
C ASP A 452 -0.18 3.87 -10.16
N ALA A 453 -0.97 2.94 -9.61
CA ALA A 453 -0.47 1.73 -8.98
C ALA A 453 0.25 0.79 -9.96
N ALA A 454 -0.11 0.80 -11.25
CA ALA A 454 0.62 0.07 -12.29
C ALA A 454 1.96 0.74 -12.64
N TYR A 455 2.00 2.07 -12.80
CA TYR A 455 3.25 2.79 -13.06
C TYR A 455 4.24 2.68 -11.90
N ILE A 456 3.80 2.72 -10.64
CA ILE A 456 4.66 2.55 -9.45
C ILE A 456 5.34 1.16 -9.45
N GLN A 457 4.70 0.13 -9.99
CA GLN A 457 5.27 -1.23 -10.09
C GLN A 457 6.20 -1.43 -11.30
N ILE A 458 6.16 -0.53 -12.27
CA ILE A 458 6.92 -0.61 -13.53
C ILE A 458 7.74 0.68 -13.69
N PRO A 459 8.83 0.85 -12.93
CA PRO A 459 9.72 1.99 -13.12
C PRO A 459 10.23 2.04 -14.56
N TYR A 460 10.28 3.26 -15.09
CA TYR A 460 10.80 3.57 -16.41
C TYR A 460 12.30 3.88 -16.29
N ASP A 461 13.11 2.82 -16.23
CA ASP A 461 14.58 2.87 -16.37
C ASP A 461 15.00 2.29 -17.72
#